data_AF-A0A8S2E9E5-F1
#
_entry.id   AF-A0A8S2E9E5-F1
#
_cell.length_a   1.000
_cell.length_b   1.000
_cell.length_c   1.000
_cell.angle_alpha   90.00
_cell.angle_beta   90.00
_cell.angle_gamma   90.00
#
_symmetry.space_group_name_H-M   'P 1'
#
loop_
_entity.id
_entity.type
_entity.pdbx_description
1 polymer ?
#
loop_
_entity_poly.entity_id
_entity_poly.type
_entity_poly.pdbx_seq_one_letter_code
_entity_poly.pdbx_strand_id
1 'polypeptide(L)' 'MCASRIWPIPPGAKQHKLALVIGNTIYESGNSLRNPVHDANDMTTALESIGFKVMKGLDLKYNDMKSQLAEFVRRIE' A
#
# COMPACT_ATOMS: atom_id res chain seq x y z
N MET A 1 -26.69 5.15 -4.93
CA MET A 1 -26.63 3.67 -4.98
C MET A 1 -25.31 3.30 -5.64
N CYS A 2 -24.27 3.05 -4.84
CA CYS A 2 -22.95 2.68 -5.37
C CYS A 2 -23.01 1.23 -5.85
N ALA A 3 -22.87 1.01 -7.15
CA ALA A 3 -22.85 -0.33 -7.73
C ALA A 3 -21.60 -1.07 -7.25
N SER A 4 -21.77 -2.00 -6.31
CA SER A 4 -20.74 -2.98 -5.98
C SER A 4 -20.53 -3.87 -7.20
N ARG A 5 -19.49 -3.57 -7.97
CA ARG A 5 -19.04 -4.44 -9.07
C ARG A 5 -18.31 -5.61 -8.43
N ILE A 6 -19.05 -6.68 -8.16
CA ILE A 6 -18.49 -7.94 -7.68
C ILE A 6 -17.60 -8.49 -8.80
N TRP A 7 -16.28 -8.41 -8.59
CA TRP A 7 -15.33 -9.07 -9.47
C TRP A 7 -15.46 -10.59 -9.26
N PRO A 8 -15.81 -11.38 -10.28
CA PRO A 8 -15.89 -12.82 -10.12
C PRO A 8 -14.49 -13.36 -9.84
N ILE A 9 -14.26 -13.84 -8.62
CA ILE A 9 -13.02 -14.52 -8.23
C ILE A 9 -13.18 -15.98 -8.66
N PRO A 10 -12.32 -16.50 -9.57
CA PRO A 10 -12.39 -17.90 -9.97
C PRO A 10 -12.22 -18.82 -8.74
N PRO A 11 -13.05 -19.86 -8.59
CA PRO A 11 -12.83 -20.88 -7.56
C PRO A 11 -11.44 -21.50 -7.74
N GLY A 12 -10.57 -21.37 -6.73
CA GLY A 12 -9.19 -21.87 -6.79
C GLY A 12 -8.12 -20.85 -7.17
N ALA A 13 -8.47 -19.59 -7.45
CA ALA A 13 -7.48 -18.52 -7.51
C ALA A 13 -6.86 -18.33 -6.11
N LYS A 14 -5.58 -18.70 -5.94
CA LYS A 14 -4.82 -18.30 -4.75
C LYS A 14 -4.80 -16.77 -4.71
N GLN A 15 -5.55 -16.18 -3.80
CA GLN A 15 -5.53 -14.73 -3.61
C GLN A 15 -4.20 -14.35 -2.97
N HIS A 16 -3.19 -14.09 -3.78
CA HIS A 16 -1.98 -13.38 -3.34
C HIS A 16 -2.35 -11.93 -3.09
N LYS A 17 -2.86 -11.68 -1.87
CA LYS A 17 -3.15 -10.34 -1.39
C LYS A 17 -1.83 -9.68 -1.00
N LEU A 18 -1.22 -8.93 -1.93
CA LEU A 18 -0.05 -8.10 -1.66
C LEU A 18 -0.47 -6.63 -1.70
N ALA A 19 -0.05 -5.83 -0.73
CA ALA A 19 -0.29 -4.39 -0.73
C ALA A 19 1.02 -3.62 -0.52
N LEU A 20 1.13 -2.45 -1.16
CA LEU A 20 2.21 -1.49 -0.96
C LEU A 20 1.62 -0.23 -0.33
N VAL A 21 2.11 0.12 0.86
CA VAL A 21 1.70 1.32 1.60
C VAL A 21 2.89 2.27 1.67
N ILE A 22 2.73 3.48 1.13
CA ILE A 22 3.76 4.53 1.16
C ILE A 22 3.21 5.71 1.98
N GLY A 23 3.87 6.04 3.08
CA GLY A 23 3.56 7.21 3.90
C GLY A 23 4.68 8.25 3.80
N ASN A 24 4.43 9.35 3.09
CA ASN A 24 5.39 10.45 2.98
C ASN A 24 4.94 11.61 3.88
N THR A 25 5.82 12.07 4.78
CA THR A 25 5.57 13.21 5.68
C THR A 25 6.32 14.48 5.29
N ILE A 26 7.41 14.33 4.54
CA ILE A 26 8.32 15.42 4.20
C ILE A 26 8.06 15.83 2.74
N TYR A 27 7.16 16.79 2.55
CA TYR A 27 7.05 17.50 1.29
C TYR A 27 7.83 18.81 1.43
N GLU A 28 8.86 19.03 0.62
CA GLU A 28 9.74 20.22 0.68
C GLU A 28 8.98 21.55 0.48
N SER A 29 7.71 21.51 0.06
CA SER A 29 6.94 22.66 -0.41
C SER A 29 5.64 22.96 0.37
N GLY A 30 5.34 22.30 1.49
CA GLY A 30 4.11 22.60 2.24
C GLY A 30 4.09 21.98 3.63
N ASN A 31 3.52 22.70 4.60
CA ASN A 31 3.40 22.35 6.01
C ASN A 31 3.42 20.84 6.27
N SER A 32 4.45 20.39 7.01
CA SER A 32 4.57 19.00 7.46
C SER A 32 3.26 18.56 8.12
N LEU A 33 2.51 17.70 7.43
CA LEU A 33 1.30 17.11 7.97
C LEU A 33 1.74 16.21 9.12
N ARG A 34 1.27 16.49 10.34
CA ARG A 34 1.71 15.84 11.59
C ARG A 34 1.36 14.34 11.69
N ASN A 35 0.69 13.74 10.71
CA ASN A 35 0.03 12.43 10.88
C ASN A 35 0.19 11.31 9.81
N PRO A 36 0.87 11.45 8.65
CA PRO A 36 0.90 10.40 7.63
C PRO A 36 1.61 9.10 8.05
N VAL A 37 2.53 9.14 9.03
CA VAL A 37 3.14 7.91 9.59
C VAL A 37 2.12 7.10 10.37
N HIS A 38 1.27 7.76 11.16
CA HIS A 38 0.19 7.06 11.88
C HIS A 38 -0.79 6.44 10.87
N ASP A 39 -1.20 7.22 9.86
CA ASP A 39 -2.14 6.74 8.85
C ASP A 39 -1.57 5.54 8.07
N ALA A 40 -0.29 5.56 7.71
CA ALA A 40 0.38 4.44 7.04
C ALA A 40 0.48 3.19 7.93
N ASN A 41 0.68 3.36 9.25
CA ASN A 41 0.69 2.25 10.19
C ASN A 41 -0.72 1.66 10.40
N ASP A 42 -1.74 2.50 10.50
CA ASP A 42 -3.13 2.07 10.65
C ASP A 42 -3.60 1.32 9.40
N MET A 43 -3.25 1.83 8.21
CA MET A 43 -3.54 1.16 6.95
C MET A 43 -2.81 -0.17 6.80
N THR A 44 -1.54 -0.24 7.24
CA THR A 44 -0.78 -1.50 7.24
C THR A 44 -1.49 -2.54 8.10
N THR A 45 -1.86 -2.17 9.32
CA THR A 45 -2.55 -3.05 10.28
C THR A 45 -3.90 -3.53 9.73
N ALA A 46 -4.68 -2.63 9.15
CA ALA A 46 -5.98 -2.97 8.57
C ALA A 46 -5.83 -3.95 7.39
N LEU A 47 -4.87 -3.74 6.50
CA LEU A 47 -4.62 -4.61 5.35
C LEU A 47 -4.09 -5.99 5.76
N GLU A 48 -3.18 -6.03 6.74
CA GLU A 48 -2.69 -7.29 7.31
C GLU A 48 -3.84 -8.09 7.95
N SER A 49 -4.76 -7.43 8.65
CA SER A 49 -5.90 -8.08 9.32
C SER A 49 -6.83 -8.83 8.35
N ILE A 50 -6.94 -8.37 7.10
CA ILE A 50 -7.77 -9.00 6.05
C ILE A 50 -6.97 -9.94 5.13
N GLY A 51 -5.72 -10.24 5.52
CA GLY A 51 -4.85 -11.24 4.93
C GLY A 51 -3.93 -10.74 3.83
N PHE A 52 -3.66 -9.43 3.73
CA PHE A 52 -2.62 -8.92 2.83
C PHE A 52 -1.23 -9.09 3.46
N LYS A 53 -0.25 -9.41 2.63
CA LYS A 53 1.16 -9.18 2.93
C LYS A 53 1.48 -7.74 2.54
N VAL A 54 1.87 -6.92 3.50
CA VAL A 54 2.09 -5.48 3.26
C VAL A 54 3.59 -5.18 3.12
N MET A 55 3.93 -4.40 2.09
CA MET A 55 5.20 -3.72 1.96
C MET A 55 5.00 -2.27 2.37
N LYS A 56 5.76 -1.79 3.35
CA LYS A 56 5.62 -0.44 3.88
C LYS A 56 6.88 0.37 3.60
N GLY A 57 6.70 1.56 3.03
CA GLY A 57 7.74 2.57 2.84
C GLY A 57 7.34 3.87 3.52
N LEU A 58 8.24 4.47 4.30
CA LEU A 58 8.01 5.75 4.96
C LEU A 58 9.07 6.76 4.52
N ASP A 59 8.65 8.00 4.26
CA ASP A 59 9.53 9.13 3.90
C ASP A 59 10.53 8.79 2.78
N LEU A 60 10.06 8.09 1.76
CA LEU A 60 10.90 7.63 0.65
C LEU A 60 11.17 8.79 -0.32
N LYS A 61 12.43 8.92 -0.77
CA LYS A 61 12.76 9.79 -1.90
C LYS A 61 12.20 9.19 -3.19
N TYR A 62 12.14 9.99 -4.26
CA TYR A 62 11.60 9.56 -5.56
C TYR A 62 12.23 8.25 -6.08
N ASN A 63 13.56 8.13 -5.99
CA ASN A 63 14.25 6.92 -6.44
C ASN A 63 13.91 5.70 -5.58
N ASP A 64 13.75 5.89 -4.27
CA ASP A 64 13.42 4.80 -3.34
C ASP A 64 11.98 4.32 -3.53
N MET A 65 11.05 5.24 -3.82
CA MET A 65 9.68 4.90 -4.23
C MET A 65 9.66 4.06 -5.51
N LYS A 66 10.46 4.43 -6.53
CA LYS A 66 10.57 3.63 -7.76
C LYS A 66 11.09 2.22 -7.50
N SER A 67 12.09 2.09 -6.65
CA SER A 67 12.64 0.78 -6.26
C SER A 67 11.62 -0.08 -5.53
N GLN A 68 10.87 0.49 -4.58
CA GLN A 68 9.80 -0.20 -3.86
C GLN A 68 8.65 -0.64 -4.78
N LEU A 69 8.28 0.20 -5.75
CA LEU A 69 7.29 -0.16 -6.76
C LEU A 69 7.77 -1.32 -7.65
N ALA A 70 9.02 -1.27 -8.10
CA ALA A 70 9.61 -2.35 -8.91
C ALA A 70 9.63 -3.69 -8.13
N GLU A 71 9.97 -3.65 -6.84
CA GLU A 71 9.93 -4.83 -5.98
C GLU A 71 8.51 -5.35 -5.78
N PHE A 72 7.53 -4.45 -5.63
CA PHE A 72 6.12 -4.83 -5.50
C PHE A 72 5.61 -5.53 -6.75
N VAL A 73 5.90 -5.00 -7.95
CA VAL A 73 5.53 -5.64 -9.23
C VAL A 73 6.12 -7.05 -9.32
N ARG A 74 7.42 -7.21 -9.00
CA ARG A 74 8.10 -8.52 -9.00
C ARG A 74 7.47 -9.55 -8.05
N ARG A 75 6.83 -9.10 -6.96
CA ARG A 75 6.18 -10.00 -5.99
C ARG A 75 4.73 -10.35 -6.32
N ILE A 76 4.13 -9.63 -7.27
CA ILE A 76 2.77 -9.90 -7.77
C ILE A 76 2.78 -10.86 -8.95
N GLU A 77 3.81 -10.78 -9.81
CA GLU A 77 4.08 -11.75 -10.88
C GLU A 77 4.37 -13.15 -10.33
#